data_AF-A0AAW1PFQ1-F1
#
_entry.id   AF-A0AAW1PFQ1-F1
#
_cell.length_a   1.000
_cell.length_b   1.000
_cell.length_c   1.000
_cell.angle_alpha   90.00
_cell.angle_beta   90.00
_cell.angle_gamma   90.00
#
_symmetry.space_group_name_H-M   'P 1'
#
loop_
_entity.id
_entity.type
_entity.pdbx_description
1 polymer ?
#
loop_
_entity_poly.entity_id
_entity_poly.type
_entity_poly.pdbx_seq_one_letter_code
_entity_poly.pdbx_strand_id
1 'polypeptide(L)'
;MAQSPEQSDSRQAEAVDEDFEGLAPEEDWEVPGGVNDSLSQNTKLGRAVHDACLELDALSVLEKENLTKASDLLRQLGYKGDLFQVEEGEEPN
;
A
#
# COMPACT_ATOMS: atom_id res chain seq x y z
N MET A 1 3.14 -33.09 -30.39
CA MET A 1 3.29 -32.37 -29.10
C MET A 1 2.02 -31.56 -28.90
N ALA A 2 1.46 -31.62 -27.70
CA ALA A 2 0.06 -31.38 -27.39
C ALA A 2 -0.29 -29.89 -27.09
N GLN A 3 -1.59 -29.61 -27.23
CA GLN A 3 -2.45 -28.64 -26.50
C GLN A 3 -2.19 -27.12 -26.60
N SER A 4 -3.15 -26.42 -27.25
CA SER A 4 -3.70 -25.10 -26.84
C SER A 4 -4.49 -25.26 -25.52
N PRO A 5 -5.27 -24.27 -24.99
CA PRO A 5 -5.28 -22.79 -25.07
C PRO A 5 -5.45 -22.12 -23.67
N GLU A 6 -5.15 -20.83 -23.50
CA GLU A 6 -5.80 -19.97 -22.49
C GLU A 6 -6.03 -18.60 -23.17
N GLN A 7 -7.17 -18.34 -23.84
CA GLN A 7 -8.45 -17.86 -23.27
C GLN A 7 -8.26 -16.93 -22.06
N SER A 8 -8.43 -15.62 -22.27
CA SER A 8 -9.62 -14.84 -21.83
C SER A 8 -9.50 -14.47 -20.34
N ASP A 9 -9.77 -13.28 -19.84
CA ASP A 9 -10.73 -12.26 -20.25
C ASP A 9 -10.38 -11.00 -19.42
N SER A 10 -10.20 -9.88 -20.12
CA SER A 10 -10.72 -8.54 -19.90
C SER A 10 -10.95 -7.92 -18.49
N ARG A 11 -10.67 -6.61 -18.49
CA ARG A 11 -11.22 -5.48 -17.69
C ARG A 11 -10.38 -5.16 -16.45
N GLN A 12 -9.81 -3.96 -16.27
CA GLN A 12 -10.29 -2.64 -16.69
C GLN A 12 -9.08 -1.70 -16.68
N ALA A 13 -8.69 -1.20 -17.86
CA ALA A 13 -7.66 -0.18 -17.97
C ALA A 13 -8.23 1.13 -17.43
N GLU A 14 -7.77 1.54 -16.24
CA GLU A 14 -7.77 2.95 -15.86
C GLU A 14 -6.95 3.69 -16.92
N ALA A 15 -7.42 4.86 -17.32
CA ALA A 15 -6.78 5.67 -18.35
C ALA A 15 -5.33 5.94 -17.93
N VAL A 16 -4.41 5.14 -18.48
CA VAL A 16 -2.99 5.37 -18.44
C VAL A 16 -2.80 6.65 -19.24
N ASP A 17 -2.38 7.73 -18.58
CA ASP A 17 -1.84 8.89 -19.30
C ASP A 17 -0.86 8.32 -20.34
N GLU A 18 -1.12 8.57 -21.63
CA GLU A 18 -0.36 7.96 -22.74
C GLU A 18 1.12 8.36 -22.75
N ASP A 19 1.54 9.19 -21.78
CA ASP A 19 2.90 9.66 -21.53
C ASP A 19 3.53 9.11 -20.23
N PHE A 20 2.89 8.19 -19.50
CA PHE A 20 3.56 7.52 -18.37
C PHE A 20 4.42 6.35 -18.84
N GLU A 21 5.60 6.66 -19.37
CA GLU A 21 6.71 5.70 -19.42
C GLU A 21 7.07 5.33 -17.98
N GLY A 22 6.65 4.14 -17.54
CA GLY A 22 7.10 3.59 -16.27
C GLY A 22 8.63 3.59 -16.21
N LEU A 23 9.18 3.84 -15.02
CA LEU A 23 10.63 3.90 -14.81
C LEU A 23 11.29 2.64 -15.37
N ALA A 24 12.15 2.81 -16.38
CA ALA A 24 12.93 1.71 -16.91
C ALA A 24 13.78 1.12 -15.77
N PRO A 25 13.88 -0.21 -15.64
CA PRO A 25 14.59 -0.87 -14.53
C PRO A 25 16.10 -0.57 -14.49
N GLU A 26 16.61 0.26 -15.38
CA GLU A 26 18.02 0.64 -15.53
C GLU A 26 18.34 2.05 -14.98
N GLU A 27 17.33 2.87 -14.67
CA GLU A 27 17.53 4.14 -13.97
C GLU A 27 17.32 3.94 -12.45
N ASP A 28 18.34 3.35 -11.82
CA ASP A 28 18.52 3.48 -10.37
C ASP A 28 18.73 4.98 -10.08
N TRP A 29 17.63 5.67 -9.76
CA TRP A 29 17.67 7.06 -9.32
C TRP A 29 18.46 7.11 -8.00
N GLU A 30 19.72 7.51 -8.09
CA GLU A 30 20.55 7.71 -6.91
C GLU A 30 19.92 8.79 -6.04
N VAL A 31 19.53 8.42 -4.81
CA VAL A 31 19.02 9.39 -3.85
C VAL A 31 20.18 10.26 -3.39
N PRO A 32 20.14 11.60 -3.61
CA PRO A 32 21.23 12.45 -3.21
C PRO A 32 21.29 12.52 -1.67
N GLY A 33 22.36 11.95 -1.09
CA GLY A 33 22.63 11.96 0.35
C GLY A 33 23.01 10.58 0.89
N GLY A 34 23.60 10.54 2.08
CA GLY A 34 23.91 9.29 2.77
C GLY A 34 22.82 8.84 3.72
N VAL A 35 22.94 7.62 4.27
CA VAL A 35 22.03 7.10 5.31
C VAL A 35 22.00 8.01 6.54
N ASN A 36 23.11 8.65 6.90
CA ASN A 36 23.12 9.60 8.02
C ASN A 36 22.30 10.87 7.72
N ASP A 37 22.16 11.24 6.44
CA ASP A 37 21.37 12.39 6.04
C ASP A 37 19.88 12.09 6.11
N SER A 38 19.44 10.87 5.76
CA SER A 38 18.03 10.46 5.86
C SER A 38 17.54 10.34 7.30
N LEU A 39 18.44 10.11 8.26
CA LEU A 39 18.12 10.05 9.69
C LEU A 39 18.13 11.42 10.39
N SER A 40 18.54 12.48 9.69
CA SER A 40 18.69 13.82 10.25
C SER A 40 17.72 14.81 9.61
N GLN A 41 16.81 15.37 10.41
CA GLN A 41 15.87 16.43 9.98
C GLN A 41 16.56 17.75 9.58
N ASN A 42 17.87 17.88 9.81
CA ASN A 42 18.63 19.04 9.36
C ASN A 42 18.90 18.99 7.84
N THR A 43 18.83 17.80 7.21
CA THR A 43 19.03 17.65 5.77
C THR A 43 17.71 17.69 5.01
N LYS A 44 17.75 17.99 3.71
CA LYS A 44 16.55 17.93 2.85
C LYS A 44 16.00 16.51 2.77
N LEU A 45 16.87 15.51 2.67
CA LEU A 45 16.51 14.11 2.59
C LEU A 45 15.81 13.64 3.88
N GLY A 46 16.40 13.93 5.05
CA GLY A 46 15.80 13.52 6.32
C GLY A 46 14.50 14.23 6.65
N ARG A 47 14.29 15.48 6.19
CA ARG A 47 12.96 16.11 6.25
C ARG A 47 11.95 15.40 5.37
N ALA A 48 12.29 15.11 4.12
CA ALA A 48 11.39 14.40 3.21
C ALA A 48 11.01 13.02 3.75
N VAL A 49 11.98 12.27 4.30
CA VAL A 49 11.71 10.97 4.95
C VAL A 49 10.81 11.14 6.18
N HIS A 50 11.08 12.14 7.02
CA HIS A 50 10.25 12.40 8.19
C HIS A 50 8.81 12.76 7.81
N ASP A 51 8.62 13.65 6.83
CA ASP A 51 7.31 14.06 6.34
C ASP A 51 6.54 12.86 5.77
N ALA A 52 7.21 11.99 5.00
CA ALA A 52 6.62 10.75 4.50
C ALA A 52 6.18 9.81 5.63
N CYS A 53 6.98 9.66 6.69
CA CYS A 53 6.59 8.88 7.86
C CYS A 53 5.34 9.45 8.56
N LEU A 54 5.26 10.78 8.71
CA LEU A 54 4.09 11.44 9.29
C LEU A 54 2.83 11.23 8.43
N GLU A 55 2.97 11.26 7.11
CA GLU A 55 1.88 10.98 6.19
C GLU A 55 1.41 9.51 6.28
N LEU A 56 2.34 8.56 6.40
CA LEU A 56 2.01 7.15 6.61
C LEU A 56 1.26 6.92 7.92
N ASP A 57 1.66 7.60 9.00
CA ASP A 57 0.94 7.54 10.28
C ASP A 57 -0.48 8.11 10.14
N ALA A 58 -0.64 9.23 9.43
CA ALA A 58 -1.95 9.82 9.16
C ALA A 58 -2.84 8.89 8.33
N LEU A 59 -2.28 8.22 7.31
CA LEU A 59 -2.99 7.23 6.50
C LEU A 59 -3.44 6.03 7.36
N SER A 60 -2.59 5.54 8.27
CA SER A 60 -2.96 4.44 9.16
C SER A 60 -4.13 4.80 10.09
N VAL A 61 -4.18 6.04 10.57
CA VAL A 61 -5.32 6.53 11.38
C VAL A 61 -6.60 6.52 10.54
N LEU A 62 -6.54 7.08 9.32
CA LEU A 62 -7.70 7.15 8.43
C LEU A 62 -8.20 5.76 8.02
N GLU A 63 -7.29 4.81 7.78
CA GLU A 63 -7.62 3.41 7.53
C GLU A 63 -8.40 2.81 8.71
N LYS A 64 -7.89 2.93 9.94
CA LYS A 64 -8.56 2.42 11.15
C LYS A 64 -9.94 3.02 11.34
N GLU A 65 -10.10 4.32 11.10
CA GLU A 65 -11.41 4.97 11.15
C GLU A 65 -12.37 4.41 10.10
N ASN A 66 -11.88 4.17 8.88
CA ASN A 66 -12.70 3.63 7.81
C ASN A 66 -13.14 2.19 8.10
N LEU A 67 -12.21 1.36 8.61
CA LEU A 67 -12.52 0.00 9.06
C LEU A 67 -13.54 -0.01 10.20
N THR A 68 -13.43 0.94 11.13
CA THR A 68 -14.41 1.11 12.23
C THR A 68 -15.80 1.44 11.68
N LYS A 69 -15.88 2.42 10.77
CA LYS A 69 -17.14 2.80 10.11
C LYS A 69 -17.76 1.63 9.32
N ALA A 70 -16.93 0.86 8.61
CA ALA A 70 -17.37 -0.31 7.88
C ALA A 70 -17.91 -1.40 8.82
N SER A 71 -17.22 -1.65 9.94
CA SER A 71 -17.67 -2.59 10.97
C SER A 71 -19.02 -2.17 11.57
N ASP A 72 -19.17 -0.88 11.89
CA ASP A 72 -20.42 -0.34 12.44
C ASP A 72 -21.59 -0.47 11.47
N LEU A 73 -21.37 -0.21 10.17
CA LEU A 73 -22.38 -0.41 9.13
C LEU A 73 -22.80 -1.88 9.03
N LEU A 74 -21.84 -2.80 9.04
CA LEU A 74 -22.12 -4.24 9.00
C LEU A 74 -22.91 -4.69 10.25
N ARG A 75 -22.56 -4.17 11.43
CA ARG A 75 -23.31 -4.42 12.67
C ARG A 75 -24.75 -3.91 12.57
N GLN A 76 -24.97 -2.72 12.00
CA GLN A 76 -26.32 -2.19 11.74
C GLN A 76 -27.12 -3.06 10.77
N LEU A 77 -26.46 -3.68 9.79
CA LEU A 77 -27.07 -4.63 8.85
C LEU A 77 -27.30 -6.03 9.46
N GLY A 78 -26.93 -6.24 10.73
CA GLY A 78 -27.17 -7.48 11.47
C GLY A 78 -26.01 -8.47 11.47
N TYR A 79 -24.83 -8.08 10.99
CA TYR A 79 -23.61 -8.88 11.12
C TYR A 79 -23.13 -8.88 12.58
N LYS A 80 -22.78 -10.07 13.11
CA LYS A 80 -22.44 -10.28 14.53
C LYS A 80 -20.96 -10.64 14.78
N GLY A 81 -20.13 -10.68 13.74
CA GLY A 81 -18.70 -10.97 13.86
C GLY A 81 -17.85 -9.71 13.98
N ASP A 82 -16.62 -9.87 14.46
CA ASP A 82 -15.55 -8.87 14.33
C ASP A 82 -14.67 -9.27 13.13
N LEU A 83 -14.80 -8.53 12.02
CA LEU A 83 -14.17 -8.89 10.74
C LEU A 83 -12.65 -8.69 10.70
N PHE A 84 -12.12 -7.94 11.67
CA PHE A 84 -10.73 -7.47 11.68
C PHE A 84 -9.92 -7.99 12.87
N GLN A 85 -10.42 -8.99 13.59
CA GLN A 85 -9.56 -9.80 14.46
C GLN A 85 -8.73 -10.71 13.56
N VAL A 86 -7.52 -10.28 13.23
CA VAL A 86 -6.50 -11.18 12.69
C VAL A 86 -6.17 -12.15 13.82
N GLU A 87 -6.45 -13.44 13.63
CA GLU A 87 -5.96 -14.48 14.54
C GLU A 87 -4.43 -14.48 14.44
N GLU A 88 -3.77 -13.89 15.45
CA GLU A 88 -2.34 -14.02 15.65
C GLU A 88 -2.03 -15.50 15.98
N GLY A 89 -1.63 -16.25 14.95
CA GLY A 89 -0.72 -17.39 15.08
C GLY A 89 -1.29 -18.67 15.72
N GLU A 90 -1.95 -19.50 14.92
CA GLU A 90 -1.89 -20.95 15.13
C GLU A 90 -0.58 -21.46 14.49
N GLU A 91 0.51 -21.54 15.30
CA GLU A 91 1.72 -22.24 14.87
C GLU A 91 1.43 -23.75 14.77
N PRO A 92 1.78 -24.42 13.65
CA PRO A 92 1.64 -25.86 13.54
C PRO A 92 2.77 -26.55 14.32
N ASN A 93 2.41 -27.34 15.33
CA ASN A 93 3.20 -28.48 15.80
C ASN A 93 2.29 -29.70 15.98
#